data_AF-A0A4Q5PKF4-F1
#
_entry.id   AF-A0A4Q5PKF4-F1
#
_cell.length_a   1.000
_cell.length_b   1.000
_cell.length_c   1.000
_cell.angle_alpha   90.00
_cell.angle_beta   90.00
_cell.angle_gamma   90.00
#
_symmetry.space_group_name_H-M   'P 1'
#
loop_
_entity.id
_entity.type
_entity.pdbx_description
1 polymer ?
#
loop_
_entity_poly.entity_id
_entity_poly.type
_entity_poly.pdbx_seq_one_letter_code
_entity_poly.pdbx_strand_id
1 'polypeptide(L)' 'LYGASYNERAWWDNTRAYELGYRPTGKGEDYRDHAMAEQAKLKTDPVGDFYQGGAFCSAEFAGDFSKVWTPR' A
#
# COMPACT_ATOMS: atom_id res chain seq x y z
N LEU A 1 -7.20 9.83 -12.02
CA LEU A 1 -7.17 8.36 -12.17
C LEU A 1 -5.95 7.85 -11.45
N TYR A 2 -6.11 6.84 -10.60
CA TYR A 2 -5.01 6.13 -9.97
C TYR A 2 -4.78 4.81 -10.72
N GLY A 3 -3.54 4.55 -11.12
CA GLY A 3 -3.16 3.35 -11.87
C GLY A 3 -3.12 2.11 -10.97
N ALA A 4 -4.29 1.59 -10.61
CA ALA A 4 -4.44 0.44 -9.74
C ALA A 4 -5.45 -0.54 -10.33
N SER A 5 -5.19 -1.83 -10.10
CA SER A 5 -6.13 -2.90 -10.44
C SER A 5 -7.39 -2.88 -9.55
N TYR A 6 -8.35 -3.77 -9.80
CA TYR A 6 -9.60 -3.84 -9.03
C TYR A 6 -9.40 -4.54 -7.68
N ASN A 7 -8.55 -3.95 -6.84
CA ASN A 7 -8.15 -4.51 -5.56
C ASN A 7 -9.19 -4.18 -4.48
N GLU A 8 -9.57 -5.17 -3.66
CA GLU A 8 -10.49 -4.96 -2.52
C GLU A 8 -9.87 -4.02 -1.48
N ARG A 9 -8.54 -4.06 -1.34
CA ARG A 9 -7.75 -3.24 -0.41
C ARG A 9 -7.19 -1.97 -1.06
N ALA A 10 -7.89 -1.40 -2.04
CA ALA A 10 -7.46 -0.16 -2.70
C ALA A 10 -7.42 1.02 -1.72
N TRP A 11 -6.38 1.86 -1.83
CA TRP A 11 -6.24 3.10 -1.05
C TRP A 11 -6.89 4.31 -1.72
N TRP A 12 -7.27 4.19 -2.99
CA TRP A 12 -7.64 5.31 -3.83
C TRP A 12 -9.05 5.15 -4.37
N ASP A 13 -9.80 6.25 -4.35
CA ASP A 13 -11.11 6.33 -4.99
C ASP A 13 -10.95 6.59 -6.49
N ASN A 14 -11.38 5.61 -7.29
CA ASN A 14 -11.37 5.67 -8.75
C ASN A 14 -12.78 5.82 -9.36
N THR A 15 -13.80 6.23 -8.57
CA THR A 15 -15.19 6.39 -9.04
C THR A 15 -15.29 7.20 -10.34
N ARG A 16 -14.58 8.33 -10.43
CA ARG A 16 -14.52 9.15 -11.65
C ARG A 16 -13.87 8.45 -12.84
N ALA A 17 -12.85 7.61 -12.60
CA ALA A 17 -12.24 6.81 -13.66
C ALA A 17 -13.24 5.75 -14.18
N TYR A 18 -14.04 5.17 -13.30
CA TYR A 18 -15.08 4.20 -13.68
C TYR A 18 -16.20 4.86 -14.51
N GLU A 19 -16.59 6.09 -14.21
CA GLU A 19 -17.52 6.86 -15.06
C GLU A 19 -16.98 7.05 -16.49
N LEU A 20 -15.66 7.18 -16.64
CA LEU A 20 -14.97 7.33 -17.92
C LEU A 20 -14.66 5.99 -18.64
N GLY A 21 -15.18 4.86 -18.15
CA GLY A 21 -15.02 3.55 -18.77
C GLY A 21 -13.76 2.76 -18.37
N TYR A 22 -12.97 3.23 -17.40
CA TYR A 22 -11.86 2.44 -16.87
C TYR A 22 -12.38 1.18 -16.16
N ARG A 23 -11.97 -0.02 -16.60
CA ARG A 23 -12.41 -1.31 -16.05
C ARG A 23 -11.21 -2.25 -15.89
N PRO A 24 -10.38 -2.08 -14.84
CA PRO A 24 -9.26 -2.99 -14.59
C PRO A 24 -9.78 -4.39 -14.28
N THR A 25 -9.13 -5.43 -14.82
CA THR A 25 -9.55 -6.83 -14.66
C THR A 25 -8.69 -7.61 -13.66
N GLY A 26 -7.47 -7.14 -13.37
CA GLY A 26 -6.60 -7.75 -12.37
C GLY A 26 -7.12 -7.54 -10.94
N LYS A 27 -6.74 -8.46 -10.04
CA LYS A 27 -7.03 -8.42 -8.60
C LYS A 27 -5.77 -8.84 -7.84
N GLY A 28 -5.31 -8.01 -6.90
CA GLY A 28 -4.18 -8.37 -6.03
C GLY A 28 -4.51 -9.51 -5.06
N GLU A 29 -5.79 -9.74 -4.83
CA GLU A 29 -6.38 -10.74 -3.94
C GLU A 29 -6.00 -12.15 -4.36
N ASP A 30 -5.83 -12.40 -5.66
CA ASP A 30 -5.37 -13.69 -6.20
C ASP A 30 -3.97 -14.07 -5.71
N TYR A 31 -3.17 -13.08 -5.26
CA TYR A 31 -1.79 -13.25 -4.81
C TYR A 31 -1.60 -12.92 -3.32
N ARG A 32 -2.68 -12.59 -2.59
CA ARG A 32 -2.61 -12.09 -1.22
C ARG A 32 -1.83 -13.04 -0.31
N ASP A 33 -2.18 -14.32 -0.31
CA ASP A 33 -1.62 -15.26 0.66
C ASP A 33 -0.13 -15.49 0.44
N HIS A 34 0.29 -15.56 -0.83
CA HIS A 34 1.70 -15.60 -1.18
C HIS A 34 2.42 -14.31 -0.77
N ALA A 35 1.88 -13.15 -1.12
CA ALA A 35 2.49 -11.85 -0.79
C ALA A 35 2.63 -11.65 0.73
N MET A 36 1.62 -12.03 1.51
CA MET A 36 1.68 -11.92 2.98
C MET A 36 2.67 -12.91 3.59
N ALA A 37 2.82 -14.11 3.02
CA ALA A 37 3.84 -15.07 3.43
C ALA A 37 5.26 -14.57 3.14
N GLU A 38 5.48 -13.89 2.02
CA GLU A 38 6.78 -13.26 1.72
C GLU A 38 7.02 -12.02 2.61
N GLN A 39 6.00 -11.18 2.83
CA GLN A 39 6.09 -10.01 3.73
C GLN A 39 6.52 -10.42 5.14
N ALA A 40 5.99 -11.53 5.67
CA ALA A 40 6.33 -12.02 7.01
C ALA A 40 7.81 -12.39 7.18
N LYS A 41 8.55 -12.60 6.08
CA LYS A 41 10.00 -12.87 6.11
C LYS A 41 10.84 -11.60 6.17
N LEU A 42 10.25 -10.44 5.87
CA LEU A 42 10.94 -9.15 5.84
C LEU A 42 11.04 -8.56 7.26
N LYS A 43 12.04 -7.70 7.47
CA LYS A 43 12.11 -6.88 8.68
C LYS A 43 11.02 -5.82 8.62
N THR A 44 10.38 -5.55 9.75
CA THR A 44 9.43 -4.44 9.89
C THR A 44 10.11 -3.11 9.54
N ASP A 45 9.40 -2.25 8.81
CA ASP A 45 9.79 -0.88 8.51
C ASP A 45 8.67 0.04 9.00
N PRO A 46 8.69 0.52 10.26
CA PRO A 46 7.58 1.27 10.82
C PRO A 46 7.16 2.50 10.01
N VAL A 47 8.11 3.15 9.32
CA VAL A 47 7.84 4.32 8.48
C VAL A 47 7.26 3.86 7.15
N GLY A 48 7.91 2.92 6.47
CA GLY A 48 7.47 2.41 5.17
C GLY A 48 6.15 1.63 5.22
N ASP A 49 5.90 0.89 6.31
CA ASP A 49 4.67 0.14 6.55
C ASP A 49 3.49 1.07 6.86
N PHE A 50 3.74 2.29 7.36
CA PHE A 50 2.72 3.26 7.69
C PHE A 50 2.31 4.14 6.50
N TYR A 51 3.28 4.56 5.68
CA TYR A 51 3.03 5.46 4.55
C TYR A 51 2.85 4.72 3.23
N GLN A 52 1.93 5.21 2.38
CA GLN A 52 1.64 4.59 1.08
C GLN A 52 2.85 4.51 0.11
N GLY A 53 3.90 5.31 0.34
CA GLY A 53 5.13 5.27 -0.46
C GLY A 53 6.05 4.08 -0.15
N GLY A 54 5.76 3.28 0.87
CA GLY A 54 6.58 2.13 1.24
C GLY A 54 7.99 2.54 1.66
N ALA A 55 8.98 1.72 1.30
CA ALA A 55 10.39 1.95 1.63
C ALA A 55 10.98 3.27 1.08
N PHE A 56 10.32 3.93 0.11
CA PHE A 56 10.73 5.28 -0.31
C PHE A 56 10.54 6.32 0.80
N CYS A 57 9.58 6.11 1.71
CA CYS A 57 9.35 7.02 2.83
C CYS A 57 10.35 6.82 3.97
N SER A 58 10.91 5.61 4.12
CA SER A 58 11.94 5.31 5.12
C SER A 58 13.35 5.58 4.60
N ALA A 59 13.53 5.62 3.27
CA ALA A 59 14.79 6.00 2.65
C ALA A 59 15.27 7.34 3.20
N GLU A 60 16.45 7.33 3.82
CA GLU A 60 17.11 8.52 4.39
C GLU A 60 16.34 9.22 5.51
N PHE A 61 15.26 8.63 6.02
CA PHE A 61 14.49 9.20 7.13
C PHE A 61 15.31 9.13 8.43
N ALA A 62 15.69 10.31 8.95
CA ALA A 62 16.45 10.46 10.19
C ALA A 62 15.61 11.00 11.36
N GLY A 63 14.29 11.16 11.16
CA GLY A 63 13.38 11.69 12.18
C GLY A 63 13.00 10.66 13.24
N ASP A 64 12.38 11.14 14.31
CA ASP A 64 11.81 10.28 15.36
C ASP A 64 10.35 9.94 15.01
N PHE A 65 10.12 8.75 14.46
CA PHE A 65 8.78 8.30 14.04
C PHE A 65 7.80 8.16 15.21
N SER A 66 8.30 7.93 16.43
CA SER A 66 7.44 7.79 17.62
C SER A 66 6.65 9.06 17.95
N LYS A 67 7.13 10.23 17.48
CA LYS A 67 6.43 11.52 17.59
C LYS A 67 5.28 11.69 16.61
N VAL A 68 5.23 10.87 15.56
CA VAL A 68 4.18 10.93 14.53
C VAL A 68 3.10 9.91 14.81
N TRP A 69 3.50 8.70 15.18
CA TRP A 69 2.58 7.61 15.42
C TRP A 69 3.09 6.71 16.54
N THR A 70 2.16 6.34 17.44
CA THR A 70 2.39 5.32 18.46
C THR A 70 1.44 4.16 18.16
N PRO A 71 1.94 2.92 18.03
CA PRO A 71 1.08 1.75 17.88
C PRO A 71 0.07 1.71 19.03
N ARG A 72 -1.20 1.43 18.72
CA ARG A 72 -2.21 1.10 19.73
C ARG A 72 -2.12 -0.36 20.13
#